data_AF-A0A2D6M9J6-F1
#
_entry.id   AF-A0A2D6M9J6-F1
#
_cell.length_a   1.000
_cell.length_b   1.000
_cell.length_c   1.000
_cell.angle_alpha   90.00
_cell.angle_beta   90.00
_cell.angle_gamma   90.00
#
_symmetry.space_group_name_H-M   'P 1'
#
loop_
_entity.id
_entity.type
_entity.pdbx_description
1 polymer ?
#
loop_
_entity_poly.entity_id
_entity_poly.type
_entity_poly.pdbx_seq_one_letter_code
_entity_poly.pdbx_strand_id
1 'polypeptide(L)'
;MPDFITYGIVDNGIMIIGAMTGYNLEKYLPKKLQNGLGAVYGAGLGNALSDFMGGMSTLSYDLAAGTAAGCLIGLVFIPILGWFWNARQIKKGA
;
A
#
# COMPACT_ATOMS: atom_id res chain seq x y z
N MET A 1 -6.68 -23.72 -8.47
CA MET A 1 -7.60 -22.68 -9.00
C MET A 1 -8.41 -22.03 -7.90
N PRO A 2 -9.07 -22.78 -6.98
CA PRO A 2 -9.75 -22.19 -5.82
C PRO A 2 -8.80 -21.38 -4.92
N ASP A 3 -7.58 -21.87 -4.69
CA ASP A 3 -6.60 -21.21 -3.82
C ASP A 3 -6.15 -19.84 -4.33
N PHE A 4 -6.12 -19.64 -5.66
CA PHE A 4 -5.81 -18.34 -6.26
C PHE A 4 -6.96 -17.34 -6.12
N ILE A 5 -8.21 -17.82 -6.10
CA ILE A 5 -9.38 -16.99 -5.83
C ILE A 5 -9.38 -16.60 -4.35
N THR A 6 -9.12 -17.56 -3.45
CA THR A 6 -8.99 -17.28 -2.01
C THR A 6 -7.86 -16.29 -1.74
N TYR A 7 -6.68 -16.50 -2.34
CA TYR A 7 -5.58 -15.55 -2.28
C TYR A 7 -6.02 -14.16 -2.75
N GLY A 8 -6.64 -14.06 -3.94
CA GLY A 8 -7.05 -12.79 -4.51
C GLY A 8 -8.09 -12.04 -3.67
N ILE A 9 -9.01 -12.75 -3.02
CA ILE A 9 -10.00 -12.16 -2.11
C ILE A 9 -9.32 -11.62 -0.85
N VAL A 10 -8.45 -12.41 -0.23
CA VAL A 10 -7.71 -12.01 0.98
C VAL A 10 -6.81 -10.82 0.68
N ASP A 11 -6.08 -10.88 -0.44
CA ASP A 11 -5.14 -9.87 -0.87
C ASP A 11 -5.82 -8.51 -1.08
N ASN A 12 -6.80 -8.46 -1.98
CA ASN A 12 -7.49 -7.21 -2.29
C ASN A 12 -8.36 -6.70 -1.13
N GLY A 13 -8.97 -7.61 -0.35
CA GLY A 13 -9.81 -7.22 0.78
C GLY A 13 -9.03 -6.48 1.86
N ILE A 14 -7.88 -7.01 2.27
CA ILE A 14 -7.02 -6.39 3.28
C ILE A 14 -6.39 -5.10 2.73
N MET A 15 -5.95 -5.08 1.47
CA MET A 15 -5.45 -3.87 0.82
C MET A 15 -6.48 -2.73 0.87
N ILE A 16 -7.75 -3.01 0.53
CA ILE A 16 -8.83 -2.01 0.58
C ILE A 16 -9.02 -1.47 2.00
N ILE A 17 -9.02 -2.36 3.01
CA ILE A 17 -9.12 -1.95 4.42
C ILE A 17 -7.94 -1.04 4.79
N GLY A 18 -6.72 -1.38 4.38
CA GLY A 18 -5.53 -0.55 4.58
C GLY A 18 -5.67 0.83 3.92
N ALA A 19 -6.11 0.87 2.67
CA ALA A 19 -6.32 2.12 1.93
C ALA A 19 -7.37 3.02 2.60
N MET A 20 -8.52 2.45 2.98
CA MET A 20 -9.57 3.18 3.69
C MET A 20 -9.12 3.65 5.07
N THR A 21 -8.34 2.84 5.79
CA THR A 21 -7.78 3.21 7.09
C THR A 21 -6.81 4.37 6.93
N GLY A 22 -5.90 4.30 5.97
CA GLY A 22 -4.96 5.38 5.67
C GLY A 22 -5.65 6.69 5.28
N TYR A 23 -6.67 6.60 4.42
CA TYR A 23 -7.49 7.76 4.03
C TYR A 23 -8.20 8.42 5.22
N ASN A 24 -8.74 7.62 6.14
CA ASN A 24 -9.41 8.17 7.32
C ASN A 24 -8.42 8.68 8.37
N LEU A 25 -7.29 7.99 8.57
CA LEU A 25 -6.24 8.41 9.51
C LEU A 25 -5.67 9.78 9.12
N GLU A 26 -5.53 10.03 7.83
CA GLU A 26 -5.04 11.29 7.31
C GLU A 26 -5.84 12.50 7.79
N LYS A 27 -7.16 12.36 8.00
CA LYS A 27 -8.04 13.43 8.51
C LYS A 27 -7.66 13.91 9.92
N TYR A 28 -6.96 13.08 10.68
CA TYR A 28 -6.50 13.40 12.03
C TYR A 28 -5.06 13.96 12.05
N LEU A 29 -4.36 13.94 10.92
CA LEU A 29 -3.03 14.53 10.79
C LEU A 29 -3.10 16.06 10.60
N PRO A 30 -2.02 16.80 10.89
CA PRO A 30 -1.93 18.23 10.57
C PRO A 30 -2.22 18.52 9.10
N LYS A 31 -2.85 19.67 8.78
CA LYS A 31 -3.23 20.06 7.39
C LYS A 31 -2.11 19.94 6.35
N LYS A 32 -0.84 20.13 6.75
CA LYS A 32 0.33 19.99 5.87
C LYS A 32 0.54 18.55 5.37
N LEU A 33 0.04 17.56 6.11
CA LEU A 33 0.14 16.13 5.83
C LEU A 33 -1.16 15.53 5.26
N GLN A 34 -2.18 16.38 5.01
CA GLN A 34 -3.46 15.98 4.40
C GLN A 34 -3.42 16.20 2.87
N ASN A 35 -2.61 15.41 2.18
CA ASN A 35 -2.34 15.52 0.73
C ASN A 35 -2.69 14.25 -0.07
N GLY A 36 -3.42 13.31 0.53
CA GLY A 36 -3.79 12.01 -0.01
C GLY A 36 -2.74 10.92 0.19
N LEU A 37 -1.57 11.23 0.76
CA LEU A 37 -0.51 10.23 0.96
C LEU A 37 -0.87 9.19 2.01
N GLY A 38 -1.73 9.53 2.98
CA GLY A 38 -2.20 8.58 3.98
C GLY A 38 -2.91 7.39 3.35
N ALA A 39 -3.75 7.64 2.33
CA ALA A 39 -4.39 6.58 1.55
C ALA A 39 -3.36 5.72 0.79
N VAL A 40 -2.32 6.33 0.21
CA VAL A 40 -1.28 5.62 -0.56
C VAL A 40 -0.43 4.72 0.34
N TYR A 41 0.05 5.25 1.48
CA TYR A 41 0.79 4.44 2.46
C TYR A 41 -0.10 3.38 3.09
N GLY A 42 -1.37 3.70 3.39
CA GLY A 42 -2.34 2.75 3.91
C GLY A 42 -2.62 1.60 2.93
N ALA A 43 -2.81 1.90 1.64
CA ALA A 43 -2.98 0.89 0.60
C ALA A 43 -1.74 0.02 0.48
N GLY A 44 -0.54 0.62 0.46
CA GLY A 44 0.70 -0.10 0.32
C GLY A 44 1.06 -0.98 1.53
N LEU A 45 0.84 -0.51 2.76
CA LEU A 45 0.99 -1.33 3.97
C LEU A 45 -0.09 -2.42 4.04
N GLY A 46 -1.31 -2.10 3.65
CA GLY A 46 -2.40 -3.06 3.48
C GLY A 46 -2.01 -4.17 2.50
N ASN A 47 -1.42 -3.81 1.37
CA ASN A 47 -0.94 -4.76 0.35
C ASN A 47 0.17 -5.67 0.89
N ALA A 48 1.13 -5.14 1.65
CA ALA A 48 2.18 -5.97 2.24
C ALA A 48 1.63 -6.98 3.27
N LEU A 49 0.66 -6.56 4.08
CA LEU A 49 -0.01 -7.44 5.04
C LEU A 49 -0.88 -8.48 4.33
N SER A 50 -1.55 -8.06 3.25
CA SER A 50 -2.46 -8.90 2.49
C SER A 50 -1.74 -9.98 1.69
N ASP A 51 -0.59 -9.64 1.09
CA ASP A 51 0.31 -10.58 0.44
C ASP A 51 0.88 -11.62 1.42
N PHE A 52 1.24 -11.19 2.63
CA PHE A 52 1.65 -12.11 3.69
C PHE A 52 0.53 -13.08 4.05
N MET A 53 -0.67 -12.56 4.35
CA MET A 53 -1.82 -13.37 4.74
C MET A 53 -2.33 -14.26 3.60
N GLY A 54 -2.30 -13.77 2.36
CA GLY A 54 -2.61 -14.49 1.14
C GLY A 54 -1.64 -15.65 0.93
N GLY A 55 -0.34 -15.40 1.00
CA GLY A 55 0.68 -16.45 0.88
C GLY A 55 0.53 -17.52 1.98
N MET A 56 0.29 -17.09 3.22
CA MET A 56 0.02 -17.98 4.36
C MET A 56 -1.24 -18.84 4.15
N SER A 57 -2.28 -18.28 3.52
CA SER A 57 -3.51 -19.01 3.19
C SER A 57 -3.30 -20.15 2.17
N THR A 58 -2.20 -20.09 1.42
CA THR A 58 -1.77 -21.13 0.47
C THR A 58 -0.72 -22.09 1.04
N LEU A 59 -0.38 -21.96 2.33
CA LEU A 59 0.68 -22.73 3.02
C LEU A 59 2.10 -22.55 2.42
N SER A 60 2.32 -21.45 1.69
CA SER A 60 3.62 -21.13 1.10
C SER A 60 4.28 -19.97 1.86
N TYR A 61 5.18 -20.32 2.77
CA TYR A 61 5.90 -19.35 3.60
C TYR A 61 6.87 -18.49 2.79
N ASP A 62 7.52 -19.07 1.79
CA ASP A 62 8.43 -18.34 0.89
C ASP A 62 7.67 -17.29 0.09
N LEU A 63 6.48 -17.64 -0.41
CA LEU A 63 5.60 -16.69 -1.09
C LEU A 63 5.19 -15.58 -0.13
N ALA A 64 4.66 -15.92 1.04
CA ALA A 64 4.18 -14.95 2.03
C ALA A 64 5.27 -13.95 2.46
N ALA A 65 6.44 -14.44 2.87
CA ALA A 65 7.52 -13.59 3.34
C ALA A 65 8.17 -12.81 2.18
N GLY A 66 8.37 -13.46 1.03
CA GLY A 66 8.99 -12.86 -0.15
C GLY A 66 8.17 -11.72 -0.74
N THR A 67 6.86 -11.92 -0.94
CA THR A 67 5.97 -10.89 -1.49
C THR A 67 5.77 -9.74 -0.50
N ALA A 68 5.54 -10.04 0.79
CA ALA A 68 5.41 -9.01 1.81
C ALA A 68 6.67 -8.13 1.93
N ALA A 69 7.86 -8.75 1.97
CA ALA A 69 9.12 -8.00 1.99
C ALA A 69 9.31 -7.18 0.71
N GLY A 70 9.00 -7.75 -0.46
CA GLY A 70 9.03 -7.03 -1.74
C GLY A 70 8.12 -5.81 -1.75
N CYS A 71 6.90 -5.93 -1.24
CA CYS A 71 5.96 -4.82 -1.11
C CYS A 71 6.47 -3.73 -0.17
N LEU A 72 7.02 -4.09 1.00
CA LEU A 72 7.62 -3.13 1.93
C LEU A 72 8.79 -2.37 1.32
N ILE A 73 9.67 -3.05 0.57
CA ILE A 73 10.74 -2.41 -0.20
C ILE A 73 10.14 -1.47 -1.25
N GLY A 74 9.07 -1.90 -1.92
CA GLY A 74 8.31 -1.09 -2.87
C GLY A 74 7.79 0.23 -2.29
N LEU A 75 7.36 0.24 -1.02
CA LEU A 75 6.87 1.46 -0.35
C LEU A 75 7.92 2.58 -0.26
N VAL A 76 9.21 2.22 -0.28
CA VAL A 76 10.31 3.20 -0.29
C VAL A 76 10.27 4.09 -1.55
N PHE A 77 9.62 3.65 -2.64
CA PHE A 77 9.45 4.46 -3.83
C PHE A 77 8.39 5.56 -3.71
N ILE A 78 7.46 5.46 -2.74
CA ILE A 78 6.42 6.49 -2.53
C ILE A 78 7.01 7.90 -2.32
N PRO A 79 7.97 8.14 -1.40
CA PRO A 79 8.56 9.46 -1.23
C PRO A 79 9.34 9.92 -2.47
N ILE A 80 10.00 9.00 -3.18
CA ILE A 80 10.76 9.30 -4.40
C ILE A 80 9.80 9.82 -5.49
N LEU A 81 8.72 9.10 -5.74
CA LEU A 81 7.70 9.49 -6.73
C LEU A 81 6.96 10.76 -6.31
N GLY A 82 6.66 10.92 -5.02
CA GLY A 82 6.06 12.14 -4.47
C GLY A 82 6.93 13.37 -4.70
N TRP A 83 8.26 13.24 -4.55
CA TRP A 83 9.20 14.32 -4.85
C TRP A 83 9.17 14.73 -6.33
N PHE A 84 9.23 13.76 -7.25
CA PHE A 84 9.14 14.03 -8.69
C PHE A 84 7.81 14.68 -9.09
N TRP A 85 6.70 14.24 -8.49
CA TRP A 85 5.37 14.81 -8.75
C TRP A 85 5.29 16.27 -8.33
N ASN A 86 5.75 16.60 -7.12
CA ASN A 86 5.77 17.98 -6.62
C ASN A 86 6.71 18.88 -7.44
N ALA A 87 7.88 18.38 -7.86
CA ALA A 87 8.79 19.11 -8.73
C ALA A 87 8.16 19.48 -10.09
N ARG A 88 7.28 18.63 -10.62
CA ARG A 88 6.52 18.92 -11.85
C ARG A 88 5.42 19.96 -11.64
N GLN A 89 4.77 19.97 -10.48
CA GLN A 89 3.73 20.96 -10.17
C GLN A 89 4.32 22.37 -10.00
N ILE A 90 5.51 22.51 -9.38
CA ILE A 90 6.22 23.79 -9.27
C ILE A 90 6.51 24.40 -10.64
N LYS A 91 6.91 23.58 -11.63
CA LYS A 91 7.19 24.03 -13.00
C LYS A 91 5.95 24.43 -13.80
N LYS A 92 4.74 24.02 -13.40
CA LYS A 92 3.49 24.40 -14.08
C LYS A 92 2.87 25.69 -13.51
N GLY A 93 3.29 26.12 -12.32
CA GLY A 93 2.79 27.33 -11.65
C GLY A 93 3.79 28.50 -11.63
N ALA A 94 4.93 28.36 -12.29
CA ALA A 94 5.94 29.41 -12.52
C ALA A 94 5.92 29.80 -14.00
#